data_AF-L7CLW4-F1
#
_entry.id   AF-L7CLW4-F1
#
_cell.length_a   1.000
_cell.length_b   1.000
_cell.length_c   1.000
_cell.angle_alpha   90.00
_cell.angle_beta   90.00
_cell.angle_gamma   90.00
#
_symmetry.space_group_name_H-M   'P 1'
#
loop_
_entity.id
_entity.type
_entity.pdbx_description
1 polymer ?
#
loop_
_entity_poly.entity_id
_entity_poly.type
_entity_poly.pdbx_seq_one_letter_code
_entity_poly.pdbx_strand_id
1 'polypeptide(L)'
;MFHVPTNETWDPEALAERLREQNLEAIVLADSVRITLPTIPPATMLERLQDLIFPARSQHLTLRFNKQKFICNIELVFDPLKFSHESVILTQISKACKQRGYWCKPGREIAMKYCPDSAELKELLEKVEQLQIEKENLVANQNFEQAAKVRDDETLLKQRIDAILFKATCEPDNSADDPVKS
;
A
#
# COMPACT_ATOMS: atom_id res chain seq x y z
N MET A 1 -3.67 0.65 -3.66
CA MET A 1 -3.00 -0.24 -2.69
C MET A 1 -2.24 -1.30 -3.47
N PHE A 2 -1.11 -1.75 -2.93
CA PHE A 2 -0.21 -2.71 -3.54
C PHE A 2 -0.03 -3.91 -2.60
N HIS A 3 -0.05 -5.12 -3.15
CA HIS A 3 0.05 -6.37 -2.39
C HIS A 3 0.89 -7.40 -3.14
N VAL A 4 1.91 -7.96 -2.49
CA VAL A 4 2.62 -9.16 -2.92
C VAL A 4 1.80 -10.38 -2.52
N PRO A 5 1.32 -11.20 -3.46
CA PRO A 5 0.61 -12.43 -3.16
C PRO A 5 1.44 -13.42 -2.32
N THR A 6 0.80 -14.29 -1.54
CA THR A 6 1.52 -15.25 -0.67
C THR A 6 2.35 -16.27 -1.43
N ASN A 7 2.02 -16.53 -2.70
CA ASN A 7 2.76 -17.41 -3.60
C ASN A 7 3.87 -16.69 -4.38
N GLU A 8 4.03 -15.38 -4.18
CA GLU A 8 5.05 -14.55 -4.82
C GLU A 8 6.09 -14.09 -3.78
N THR A 9 7.29 -13.75 -4.25
CA THR A 9 8.36 -13.21 -3.40
C THR A 9 8.55 -11.73 -3.68
N TRP A 10 8.68 -10.92 -2.62
CA TRP A 10 9.07 -9.52 -2.77
C TRP A 10 10.48 -9.43 -3.36
N ASP A 11 10.55 -8.84 -4.55
CA ASP A 11 11.77 -8.66 -5.32
C ASP A 11 11.95 -7.17 -5.67
N PRO A 12 12.72 -6.44 -4.86
CA PRO A 12 12.92 -5.01 -5.06
C PRO A 12 13.81 -4.70 -6.27
N GLU A 13 14.74 -5.59 -6.63
CA GLU A 13 15.61 -5.42 -7.79
C GLU A 13 14.81 -5.45 -9.09
N ALA A 14 14.03 -6.51 -9.29
CA ALA A 14 13.21 -6.62 -10.49
C ALA A 14 12.14 -5.51 -10.53
N LEU A 15 11.58 -5.10 -9.39
CA LEU A 15 10.65 -3.98 -9.36
C LEU A 15 11.33 -2.66 -9.77
N ALA A 16 12.53 -2.38 -9.26
CA ALA A 16 13.30 -1.19 -9.62
C ALA A 16 13.69 -1.20 -11.11
N GLU A 17 14.02 -2.36 -11.69
CA GLU A 17 14.25 -2.51 -13.12
C GLU A 17 12.99 -2.14 -13.94
N ARG A 18 11.82 -2.69 -13.59
CA ARG A 18 10.55 -2.37 -14.26
C ARG A 18 10.14 -0.90 -14.15
N LEU A 19 10.50 -0.24 -13.06
CA LEU A 19 10.28 1.20 -12.89
C LEU A 19 11.21 2.02 -13.79
N ARG A 20 12.48 1.64 -13.90
CA ARG A 20 13.46 2.29 -14.79
C ARG A 20 13.09 2.13 -16.26
N GLU A 21 12.60 0.96 -16.69
CA GLU A 21 12.05 0.76 -18.03
C GLU A 21 10.89 1.72 -18.38
N GLN A 22 10.22 2.26 -17.35
CA GLN A 22 9.12 3.21 -17.49
C GLN A 22 9.55 4.66 -17.30
N ASN A 23 10.87 4.95 -17.34
CA ASN A 23 11.47 6.26 -17.10
C ASN A 23 11.23 6.82 -15.69
N LEU A 24 11.02 5.95 -14.69
CA LEU A 24 11.10 6.34 -13.29
C LEU A 24 12.48 5.99 -12.75
N GLU A 25 13.20 7.02 -12.28
CA GLU A 25 14.48 6.80 -11.62
C GLU A 25 14.24 6.08 -10.29
N ALA A 26 14.62 4.79 -10.25
CA ALA A 26 14.43 3.92 -9.10
C ALA A 26 15.75 3.24 -8.71
N ILE A 27 16.04 3.23 -7.42
CA ILE A 27 17.20 2.57 -6.83
C ILE A 27 16.75 1.64 -5.70
N VAL A 28 17.48 0.55 -5.51
CA VAL A 28 17.26 -0.38 -4.40
C VAL A 28 18.08 0.08 -3.19
N LEU A 29 17.42 0.17 -2.04
CA LEU A 29 18.04 0.44 -0.74
C LEU A 29 17.69 -0.72 0.19
N ALA A 30 18.63 -1.64 0.36
CA ALA A 30 18.42 -2.89 1.08
C ALA A 30 17.20 -3.66 0.55
N ASP A 31 16.08 -3.69 1.29
CA ASP A 31 14.85 -4.39 0.95
C ASP A 31 13.76 -3.49 0.35
N SER A 32 14.09 -2.23 0.06
CA SER A 32 13.15 -1.20 -0.33
C SER A 32 13.53 -0.59 -1.69
N VAL A 33 12.54 -0.05 -2.40
CA VAL A 33 12.75 0.65 -3.68
C VAL A 33 12.50 2.14 -3.48
N ARG A 34 13.52 2.96 -3.63
CA ARG A 34 13.42 4.42 -3.61
C ARG A 34 13.28 4.95 -5.03
N ILE A 35 12.24 5.72 -5.26
CA ILE A 35 11.90 6.36 -6.52
C ILE A 35 12.19 7.85 -6.36
N THR A 36 13.02 8.41 -7.24
CA THR A 36 13.19 9.86 -7.36
C THR A 36 12.03 10.40 -8.18
N LEU A 37 11.33 11.37 -7.61
CA LEU A 37 10.18 11.98 -8.24
C LEU A 37 10.68 13.02 -9.25
N PRO A 38 10.11 13.06 -10.47
CA PRO A 38 10.45 14.07 -11.45
C PRO A 38 10.15 15.47 -10.88
N THR A 39 11.16 16.32 -10.81
CA THR A 39 10.97 17.74 -10.47
C THR A 39 10.38 18.45 -11.68
N ILE A 40 9.14 18.95 -11.54
CA ILE A 40 8.56 19.88 -12.53
C ILE A 40 9.40 21.16 -12.49
N PRO A 41 9.94 21.64 -13.63
CA PRO A 41 10.68 22.90 -13.65
C PRO A 41 9.74 24.06 -13.27
N PRO A 42 10.23 25.06 -12.51
CA PRO A 42 9.40 26.15 -12.01
C PRO A 42 8.79 26.94 -13.18
N ALA A 43 7.47 27.00 -13.21
CA ALA A 43 6.69 27.67 -14.24
C ALA A 43 6.68 29.19 -14.06
N THR A 44 6.92 29.67 -12.83
CA THR A 44 6.81 31.09 -12.47
C THR A 44 8.07 31.67 -11.83
N MET A 45 8.20 33.01 -11.85
CA MET A 45 9.30 33.71 -11.17
C MET A 45 9.26 33.56 -9.64
N LEU A 46 8.07 33.41 -9.05
CA LEU A 46 7.91 33.20 -7.61
C LEU A 46 8.45 31.83 -7.19
N GLU A 47 8.16 30.78 -7.96
CA GLU A 47 8.71 29.43 -7.76
C GLU A 47 10.23 29.42 -7.92
N ARG A 48 10.78 30.13 -8.91
CA ARG A 48 12.25 30.28 -9.07
C ARG A 48 12.90 30.98 -7.88
N LEU A 49 12.23 31.98 -7.31
CA LEU A 49 12.68 32.67 -6.09
C LEU A 49 12.60 31.77 -4.86
N GLN A 50 11.56 30.92 -4.77
CA GLN A 50 11.48 29.90 -3.74
C GLN A 50 12.61 28.88 -3.88
N ASP A 51 12.93 28.41 -5.08
CA ASP A 51 14.04 27.47 -5.34
C ASP A 51 15.42 28.06 -4.97
N LEU A 52 15.57 29.38 -5.04
CA LEU A 52 16.80 30.09 -4.62
C LEU A 52 16.96 30.12 -3.08
N ILE A 53 15.86 30.24 -2.34
CA ILE A 53 15.86 30.33 -0.87
C ILE A 53 15.78 28.93 -0.24
N PHE A 54 15.04 28.03 -0.88
CA PHE A 54 14.84 26.64 -0.51
C PHE A 54 15.11 25.78 -1.75
N PRO A 55 16.36 25.34 -1.97
CA PRO A 55 16.70 24.50 -3.11
C PRO A 55 15.74 23.33 -3.20
N ALA A 56 15.10 23.15 -4.36
CA ALA A 56 14.26 21.99 -4.66
C ALA A 56 15.10 20.73 -4.49
N ARG A 57 15.07 20.15 -3.29
CA ARG A 57 15.65 18.84 -3.04
C ARG A 57 14.82 17.84 -3.81
N SER A 58 15.50 16.93 -4.52
CA SER A 58 14.86 15.78 -5.14
C SER A 58 13.93 15.13 -4.12
N GLN A 59 12.66 15.05 -4.51
CA GLN A 59 11.67 14.39 -3.68
C GLN A 59 11.75 12.90 -3.93
N HIS A 60 11.49 12.12 -2.88
CA HIS A 60 11.61 10.67 -2.96
C HIS A 60 10.39 9.99 -2.37
N LEU A 61 9.98 8.92 -3.04
CA LEU A 61 8.97 7.99 -2.60
C LEU A 61 9.65 6.64 -2.40
N THR A 62 9.36 5.95 -1.31
CA THR A 62 9.93 4.64 -1.01
C THR A 62 8.84 3.59 -0.97
N LEU A 63 9.01 2.51 -1.72
CA LEU A 63 8.23 1.29 -1.63
C LEU A 63 8.95 0.33 -0.69
N ARG A 64 8.27 -0.13 0.36
CA ARG A 64 8.83 -1.10 1.31
C ARG A 64 7.88 -2.26 1.51
N PHE A 65 8.41 -3.47 1.59
CA PHE A 65 7.62 -4.64 1.98
C PHE A 65 7.51 -4.74 3.50
N ASN A 66 6.30 -4.82 4.03
CA ASN A 66 6.02 -5.00 5.45
C ASN A 66 5.37 -6.36 5.70
N LYS A 67 6.17 -7.30 6.23
CA LYS A 67 5.75 -8.66 6.58
C LYS A 67 4.70 -8.74 7.70
N GLN A 68 4.54 -7.68 8.49
CA GLN A 68 3.55 -7.64 9.58
C GLN A 68 2.15 -7.30 9.09
N LYS A 69 2.02 -6.79 7.87
CA LYS A 69 0.73 -6.48 7.23
C LYS A 69 0.45 -7.54 6.19
N PHE A 70 -0.79 -8.01 6.12
CA PHE A 70 -1.17 -9.00 5.12
C PHE A 70 -1.66 -8.31 3.85
N ILE A 71 -2.72 -7.49 3.97
CA ILE A 71 -3.37 -6.86 2.80
C ILE A 71 -2.50 -5.74 2.22
N CYS A 72 -2.06 -4.79 3.05
CA CYS A 72 -1.22 -3.65 2.64
C CYS A 72 0.27 -3.94 2.85
N ASN A 73 0.74 -5.06 2.32
CA ASN A 73 2.10 -5.53 2.58
C ASN A 73 3.18 -4.77 1.77
N ILE A 74 2.80 -3.90 0.82
CA ILE A 74 3.69 -2.90 0.22
C ILE A 74 3.29 -1.51 0.71
N GLU A 75 4.17 -0.88 1.48
CA GLU A 75 4.00 0.46 2.03
C GLU A 75 4.59 1.52 1.10
N LEU A 76 3.83 2.59 0.91
CA LEU A 76 4.27 3.81 0.25
C LEU A 76 4.71 4.81 1.32
N VAL A 77 6.00 5.12 1.38
CA VAL A 77 6.55 6.10 2.34
C VAL A 77 7.00 7.33 1.56
N PHE A 78 6.39 8.47 1.86
CA PHE A 78 6.69 9.76 1.25
C PHE A 78 6.39 10.89 2.23
N ASP A 79 6.92 12.07 1.96
CA ASP A 79 6.61 13.29 2.72
C ASP A 79 5.29 13.89 2.18
N PRO A 80 4.17 13.83 2.93
CA PRO A 80 2.87 14.27 2.44
C PRO A 80 2.77 15.78 2.20
N LEU A 81 3.68 16.57 2.79
CA LEU A 81 3.74 18.02 2.55
C LEU A 81 4.45 18.37 1.24
N LYS A 82 5.16 17.41 0.65
CA LYS A 82 5.98 17.60 -0.54
C LYS A 82 5.44 16.85 -1.75
N PHE A 83 4.80 15.71 -1.50
CA PHE A 83 4.20 14.89 -2.55
C PHE A 83 2.75 15.29 -2.82
N SER A 84 2.57 16.10 -3.86
CA SER A 84 1.29 16.15 -4.56
C SER A 84 1.07 14.79 -5.23
N HIS A 85 -0.11 14.19 -5.09
CA HIS A 85 -0.44 12.90 -5.70
C HIS A 85 -0.37 12.99 -7.24
N GLU A 86 0.82 12.84 -7.82
CA GLU A 86 0.98 12.75 -9.26
C GLU A 86 0.42 11.40 -9.72
N SER A 87 -0.76 11.45 -10.33
CA SER A 87 -1.47 10.27 -10.83
C SER A 87 -0.62 9.43 -11.78
N VAL A 88 0.31 10.06 -12.51
CA VAL A 88 1.23 9.41 -13.45
C VAL A 88 2.19 8.46 -12.73
N ILE A 89 2.83 8.90 -11.64
CA ILE A 89 3.81 8.10 -10.90
C ILE A 89 3.13 6.89 -10.27
N LEU A 90 1.97 7.09 -9.64
CA LEU A 90 1.19 5.98 -9.07
C LEU A 90 0.72 4.99 -10.15
N THR A 91 0.45 5.47 -11.37
CA THR A 91 0.09 4.61 -12.51
C THR A 91 1.29 3.77 -12.98
N GLN A 92 2.47 4.36 -13.08
CA GLN A 92 3.70 3.64 -13.44
C GLN A 92 4.08 2.61 -12.37
N ILE A 93 3.99 2.96 -11.08
CA ILE A 93 4.19 2.01 -9.97
C ILE A 93 3.19 0.86 -10.09
N SER A 94 1.91 1.16 -10.32
CA SER A 94 0.88 0.14 -10.50
C SER A 94 1.16 -0.78 -11.68
N LYS A 95 1.65 -0.24 -12.79
CA LYS A 95 2.03 -1.04 -13.97
C LYS A 95 3.22 -1.95 -13.65
N ALA A 96 4.26 -1.43 -13.01
CA ALA A 96 5.43 -2.20 -12.61
C ALA A 96 5.07 -3.35 -11.64
N CYS A 97 4.24 -3.05 -10.63
CA CYS A 97 3.72 -4.04 -9.68
C CYS A 97 2.94 -5.16 -10.40
N LYS A 98 2.02 -4.81 -11.30
CA LYS A 98 1.24 -5.80 -12.07
C LYS A 98 2.12 -6.70 -12.94
N GLN A 99 3.16 -6.15 -13.57
CA GLN A 99 4.12 -6.92 -14.37
C GLN A 99 4.92 -7.93 -13.52
N ARG A 100 5.07 -7.67 -12.22
CA ARG A 100 5.68 -8.63 -11.27
C ARG A 100 4.70 -9.66 -10.73
N GLY A 101 3.42 -9.60 -11.10
CA GLY A 101 2.37 -10.44 -10.52
C GLY A 101 1.76 -9.88 -9.23
N TYR A 102 2.22 -8.71 -8.76
CA TYR A 102 1.67 -8.08 -7.57
C TYR A 102 0.28 -7.53 -7.84
N TRP A 103 -0.57 -7.55 -6.81
CA TRP A 103 -1.94 -7.10 -6.91
C TRP A 103 -2.05 -5.60 -6.62
N CYS A 104 -2.74 -4.90 -7.52
CA CYS A 104 -3.07 -3.48 -7.37
C CYS A 104 -4.60 -3.35 -7.28
N LYS A 105 -5.15 -3.70 -6.11
CA LYS A 105 -6.58 -3.89 -5.87
C LYS A 105 -7.01 -3.25 -4.54
N PRO A 106 -8.30 -2.94 -4.34
CA PRO A 106 -8.83 -2.57 -3.03
C PRO A 106 -8.56 -3.65 -1.98
N GLY A 107 -8.39 -3.23 -0.72
CA GLY A 107 -8.07 -4.16 0.38
C GLY A 107 -9.13 -5.24 0.57
N ARG A 108 -10.41 -4.88 0.43
CA ARG A 108 -11.54 -5.83 0.45
C ARG A 108 -11.37 -6.91 -0.62
N GLU A 109 -11.10 -6.54 -1.87
CA GLU A 109 -10.90 -7.52 -2.96
C GLU A 109 -9.72 -8.46 -2.70
N ILE A 110 -8.64 -7.96 -2.09
CA ILE A 110 -7.48 -8.77 -1.74
C ILE A 110 -7.85 -9.77 -0.63
N ALA A 111 -8.48 -9.29 0.45
CA ALA A 111 -8.90 -10.13 1.57
C ALA A 111 -9.85 -11.25 1.12
N MET A 112 -10.85 -10.88 0.31
CA MET A 112 -11.87 -11.81 -0.20
C MET A 112 -11.31 -12.87 -1.16
N LYS A 113 -10.15 -12.64 -1.80
CA LYS A 113 -9.48 -13.67 -2.60
C LYS A 113 -8.91 -14.79 -1.74
N TYR A 114 -8.45 -14.49 -0.53
CA TYR A 114 -7.85 -15.48 0.35
C TYR A 114 -8.88 -16.19 1.23
N CYS A 115 -9.94 -15.48 1.64
CA CYS A 115 -10.97 -16.05 2.50
C CYS A 115 -12.38 -15.58 2.04
N PRO A 116 -12.92 -16.14 0.94
CA PRO A 116 -14.17 -15.68 0.34
C PRO A 116 -15.42 -15.90 1.22
N ASP A 117 -15.38 -16.92 2.07
CA ASP A 117 -16.54 -17.40 2.81
C ASP A 117 -16.59 -16.91 4.27
N SER A 118 -15.55 -16.21 4.74
CA SER A 118 -15.54 -15.70 6.12
C SER A 118 -16.52 -14.53 6.30
N ALA A 119 -17.61 -14.80 7.03
CA ALA A 119 -18.58 -13.79 7.43
C ALA A 119 -17.96 -12.78 8.40
N GLU A 120 -17.12 -13.24 9.33
CA GLU A 120 -16.39 -12.37 10.28
C GLU A 120 -15.49 -11.38 9.53
N LEU A 121 -14.75 -11.86 8.52
CA LEU A 121 -13.88 -11.00 7.72
C LEU A 121 -14.67 -9.93 6.95
N LYS A 122 -15.81 -10.30 6.35
CA LYS A 122 -16.71 -9.35 5.66
C LYS A 122 -17.17 -8.24 6.59
N GLU A 123 -17.64 -8.60 7.79
CA GLU A 123 -18.11 -7.63 8.79
C GLU A 123 -16.98 -6.70 9.25
N LEU A 124 -15.78 -7.23 9.50
CA LEU A 124 -14.62 -6.42 9.89
C LEU A 124 -14.21 -5.43 8.78
N LEU A 125 -14.23 -5.87 7.52
CA LEU A 125 -13.91 -5.02 6.37
C LEU A 125 -14.94 -3.88 6.22
N GLU A 126 -16.22 -4.17 6.40
CA GLU A 126 -17.28 -3.15 6.35
C GLU A 126 -17.13 -2.12 7.48
N LYS A 127 -16.79 -2.56 8.70
CA LYS A 127 -16.49 -1.65 9.81
C LYS A 127 -15.29 -0.75 9.52
N VAL A 128 -14.22 -1.28 8.91
CA VAL A 128 -13.06 -0.46 8.51
C VAL A 128 -13.45 0.59 7.47
N GLU A 129 -14.30 0.24 6.48
CA GLU A 129 -14.80 1.19 5.50
C GLU A 129 -15.63 2.31 6.15
N GLN A 130 -16.48 1.97 7.12
CA GLN A 130 -17.27 2.95 7.88
C GLN A 130 -16.37 3.91 8.69
N LEU A 131 -15.38 3.38 9.43
CA LEU A 131 -14.44 4.20 10.20
C LEU A 131 -13.60 5.10 9.30
N GLN A 132 -13.24 4.65 8.10
CA GLN A 132 -12.51 5.48 7.13
C GLN A 132 -13.35 6.69 6.71
N ILE A 133 -14.63 6.50 6.40
CA ILE A 133 -15.57 7.58 6.07
C ILE A 133 -15.75 8.53 7.25
N GLU A 134 -15.94 7.99 8.47
CA GLU A 134 -16.07 8.79 9.69
C GLU A 134 -14.84 9.67 9.94
N LYS A 135 -13.64 9.09 9.83
CA LYS A 135 -12.38 9.81 9.96
C LYS A 135 -12.24 10.93 8.93
N GLU A 136 -12.59 10.68 7.67
CA GLU A 136 -12.55 11.71 6.61
C GLU A 136 -13.50 12.88 6.92
N ASN A 137 -14.70 12.58 7.41
CA ASN A 137 -15.65 13.60 7.86
C ASN A 137 -15.13 14.40 9.06
N LEU A 138 -14.51 13.74 10.05
CA LEU A 138 -13.94 14.41 11.22
C LEU A 138 -12.76 15.31 10.83
N VAL A 139 -11.90 14.88 9.91
CA VAL A 139 -10.80 15.69 9.36
C VAL A 139 -11.34 16.90 8.61
N ALA A 140 -12.37 16.73 7.78
CA ALA A 140 -13.03 17.84 7.09
C ALA A 140 -13.62 18.88 8.06
N ASN A 141 -14.12 18.41 9.20
CA ASN A 141 -14.63 19.25 10.30
C ASN A 141 -13.54 19.75 11.26
N GLN A 142 -12.26 19.55 10.95
CA GLN A 142 -11.10 19.93 11.78
C GLN A 142 -11.12 19.34 13.20
N ASN A 143 -11.85 18.25 13.41
CA ASN A 143 -11.93 17.55 14.68
C ASN A 143 -10.84 16.48 14.76
N PHE A 144 -9.59 16.93 14.87
CA PHE A 144 -8.41 16.07 14.78
C PHE A 144 -8.26 15.09 15.95
N GLU A 145 -8.75 15.45 17.15
CA GLU A 145 -8.66 14.57 18.32
C GLU A 145 -9.55 13.33 18.13
N GLN A 146 -10.80 13.51 17.69
CA GLN A 146 -11.68 12.37 17.42
C GLN A 146 -11.22 11.60 16.18
N ALA A 147 -10.73 12.28 15.14
CA ALA A 147 -10.16 11.61 13.98
C ALA A 147 -8.96 10.70 14.36
N ALA A 148 -8.14 11.11 15.35
CA ALA A 148 -7.06 10.29 15.86
C ALA A 148 -7.56 9.04 16.60
N LYS A 149 -8.62 9.16 17.42
CA LYS A 149 -9.25 8.00 18.09
C LYS A 149 -9.81 7.01 17.08
N VAL A 150 -10.56 7.48 16.08
CA VAL A 150 -11.10 6.65 15.00
C VAL A 150 -9.97 5.96 14.21
N ARG A 151 -8.85 6.64 13.95
CA ARG A 151 -7.67 6.05 13.30
C ARG A 151 -7.06 4.90 14.13
N ASP A 152 -7.01 5.06 15.45
CA ASP A 152 -6.44 4.04 16.33
C ASP A 152 -7.35 2.80 16.38
N ASP A 153 -8.68 3.00 16.45
CA ASP A 153 -9.68 1.92 16.35
C ASP A 153 -9.62 1.19 14.99
N GLU A 154 -9.51 1.95 13.90
CA GLU A 154 -9.32 1.42 12.55
C GLU A 154 -8.05 0.57 12.45
N THR A 155 -6.96 0.99 13.10
CA THR A 155 -5.69 0.26 13.12
C THR A 155 -5.83 -1.08 13.83
N LEU A 156 -6.55 -1.14 14.95
CA LEU A 156 -6.82 -2.38 15.66
C LEU A 156 -7.64 -3.36 14.83
N LEU A 157 -8.66 -2.89 14.11
CA LEU A 157 -9.45 -3.74 13.21
C LEU A 157 -8.60 -4.29 12.06
N LYS A 158 -7.73 -3.45 11.47
CA LYS A 158 -6.81 -3.88 10.41
C LYS A 158 -5.84 -4.97 10.89
N GLN A 159 -5.30 -4.83 12.10
CA GLN A 159 -4.44 -5.86 12.71
C GLN A 159 -5.19 -7.18 12.92
N ARG A 160 -6.45 -7.12 13.35
CA ARG A 160 -7.29 -8.32 13.49
C ARG A 160 -7.56 -8.98 12.14
N ILE A 161 -7.87 -8.20 11.11
CA ILE A 161 -8.04 -8.70 9.74
C ILE A 161 -6.77 -9.39 9.25
N ASP A 162 -5.61 -8.74 9.41
CA ASP A 162 -4.32 -9.32 9.01
C ASP A 162 -4.07 -10.64 9.75
N ALA A 163 -4.35 -10.72 11.06
CA ALA A 163 -4.21 -11.96 11.84
C ALA A 163 -5.09 -13.11 11.32
N ILE A 164 -6.36 -12.83 10.98
CA ILE A 164 -7.26 -13.83 10.39
C ILE A 164 -6.69 -14.34 9.06
N LEU A 165 -6.19 -13.45 8.22
CA LEU A 165 -5.67 -13.80 6.90
C LEU A 165 -4.34 -14.55 6.96
N PHE A 166 -3.44 -14.19 7.87
CA PHE A 166 -2.23 -14.97 8.15
C PHE A 166 -2.59 -16.39 8.58
N LYS A 167 -3.53 -16.53 9.52
CA LYS A 167 -3.96 -17.86 9.98
C LYS A 167 -4.54 -18.70 8.84
N ALA A 168 -5.46 -18.13 8.06
CA ALA A 168 -6.13 -18.83 6.97
C ALA A 168 -5.18 -19.28 5.85
N THR A 169 -4.04 -18.60 5.66
CA THR A 169 -3.05 -18.93 4.62
C THR A 169 -1.89 -19.79 5.11
N CYS A 170 -1.72 -19.95 6.42
CA CYS A 170 -0.71 -20.82 7.02
C CYS A 170 -1.26 -22.20 7.44
N GLU A 171 -2.57 -22.40 7.50
CA GLU A 171 -3.15 -23.72 7.78
C GLU A 171 -2.98 -24.63 6.53
N PRO A 172 -2.38 -25.83 6.67
CA PRO A 172 -2.35 -26.80 5.59
C PRO A 172 -3.78 -27.25 5.26
N ASP A 173 -4.03 -27.41 3.96
CA ASP A 173 -5.30 -27.85 3.40
C ASP A 173 -5.60 -29.29 3.86
N ASN A 174 -6.25 -29.45 5.01
CA ASN A 174 -6.64 -30.75 5.58
C ASN A 174 -7.84 -31.38 4.84
N SER A 175 -8.10 -31.00 3.59
CA SER A 175 -9.24 -31.46 2.79
C SER A 175 -8.95 -32.70 1.92
N ALA A 176 -7.79 -33.33 2.06
CA ALA A 176 -7.46 -34.58 1.36
C ALA A 176 -7.09 -35.68 2.35
N ASP A 177 -8.09 -36.34 2.91
CA ASP A 177 -8.02 -37.77 3.28
C ASP A 177 -9.45 -38.26 3.61
N ASP A 178 -10.25 -38.49 2.57
CA ASP A 178 -11.36 -39.44 2.66
C ASP A 178 -10.74 -40.85 2.60
N PRO A 179 -10.77 -41.67 3.66
CA PRO A 179 -10.26 -43.02 3.59
C PRO A 179 -11.22 -43.85 2.73
N VAL A 180 -10.76 -44.27 1.56
CA VAL A 180 -11.38 -45.35 0.79
C VAL A 180 -11.38 -46.59 1.67
N LYS A 181 -12.55 -46.92 2.22
CA LYS A 181 -12.79 -48.17 2.94
C LYS A 181 -12.53 -49.34 1.97
N SER A 182 -11.54 -50.16 2.31
CA SER A 182 -11.35 -51.51 1.73
C SER A 182 -12.30 -52.51 2.36
#